data_AF-Q2JG04-F1
#
_entry.id   AF-Q2JG04-F1
#
_cell.length_a   1.000
_cell.length_b   1.000
_cell.length_c   1.000
_cell.angle_alpha   90.00
_cell.angle_beta   90.00
_cell.angle_gamma   90.00
#
_symmetry.space_group_name_H-M   'P 1'
#
loop_
_entity.id
_entity.type
_entity.pdbx_description
1 polymer ?
#
loop_
_entity_poly.entity_id
_entity_poly.type
_entity_poly.pdbx_seq_one_letter_code
_entity_poly.pdbx_strand_id
1 'polypeptide(L)'
;MGRAGMRAEQNALRVHLLHAGMTQAEIADEFIRRYQLRPRAAFRHAHGWTQLQAADHINRQAARLGLDPDGRASITGPYLCELEHWPDTSARRRLTPQILALLATAYGTDVHRLVDASDRVRMRPADRLVIDAMTCVRQPATCPRCRRREPTAMPRMPRARPDALASSGSLAVSAHPLPIG
;
A
#
# COMPACT_ATOMS: atom_id res chain seq x y z
N MET A 1 16.75 -33.33 -2.87
CA MET A 1 17.45 -32.53 -1.85
C MET A 1 16.54 -32.34 -0.65
N GLY A 2 17.03 -32.57 0.58
CA GLY A 2 16.23 -32.36 1.79
C GLY A 2 16.00 -30.88 2.10
N ARG A 3 15.01 -30.59 2.96
CA ARG A 3 14.64 -29.20 3.37
C ARG A 3 15.83 -28.40 3.94
N ALA A 4 16.75 -29.07 4.65
CA ALA A 4 17.95 -28.43 5.18
C ALA A 4 18.89 -27.95 4.05
N GLY A 5 19.05 -28.74 2.99
CA GLY A 5 19.87 -28.37 1.83
C GLY A 5 19.30 -27.18 1.08
N MET A 6 17.97 -27.14 0.88
CA MET A 6 17.30 -26.00 0.25
C MET A 6 17.46 -24.70 1.05
N ARG A 7 17.36 -24.75 2.39
CA ARG A 7 17.59 -23.58 3.24
C ARG A 7 19.03 -23.07 3.15
N ALA A 8 20.00 -23.98 3.12
CA ALA A 8 21.41 -23.61 2.97
C ALA A 8 21.68 -22.96 1.60
N GLU A 9 21.13 -23.53 0.52
CA GLU A 9 21.22 -22.98 -0.83
C GLU A 9 20.61 -21.57 -0.91
N GLN A 10 19.40 -21.39 -0.38
CA GLN A 10 18.76 -20.08 -0.31
C GLN A 10 19.62 -19.05 0.45
N ASN A 11 20.17 -19.43 1.61
CA ASN A 11 21.02 -18.52 2.36
C ASN A 11 22.33 -18.18 1.61
N ALA A 12 22.94 -19.15 0.92
CA ALA A 12 24.12 -18.91 0.10
C ALA A 12 23.82 -17.94 -1.05
N LEU A 13 22.68 -18.13 -1.75
CA LEU A 13 22.25 -17.20 -2.80
C LEU A 13 22.05 -15.79 -2.24
N ARG A 14 21.32 -15.66 -1.12
CA ARG A 14 21.08 -14.37 -0.46
C ARG A 14 22.39 -13.64 -0.15
N VAL A 15 23.36 -14.34 0.44
CA VAL A 15 24.68 -13.76 0.77
C VAL A 15 25.40 -13.31 -0.50
N HIS A 16 25.39 -14.13 -1.56
CA HIS A 16 25.99 -13.77 -2.84
C HIS A 16 25.38 -12.50 -3.45
N LEU A 17 24.04 -12.39 -3.48
CA LEU A 17 23.36 -11.22 -4.03
C LEU A 17 23.58 -9.96 -3.19
N LEU A 18 23.69 -10.09 -1.87
CA LEU A 18 24.07 -8.97 -0.99
C LEU A 18 25.49 -8.49 -1.29
N HIS A 19 26.45 -9.39 -1.50
CA HIS A 19 27.81 -9.03 -1.90
C HIS A 19 27.86 -8.36 -3.28
N ALA A 20 26.94 -8.70 -4.17
CA ALA A 20 26.77 -8.04 -5.47
C ALA A 20 26.08 -6.65 -5.37
N GLY A 21 25.74 -6.18 -4.17
CA GLY A 21 25.13 -4.88 -3.94
C GLY A 21 23.61 -4.82 -4.14
N MET A 22 22.94 -5.97 -4.29
CA MET A 22 21.49 -6.00 -4.48
C MET A 22 20.74 -5.62 -3.20
N THR A 23 19.66 -4.87 -3.37
CA THR A 23 18.74 -4.48 -2.30
C THR A 23 17.87 -5.66 -1.86
N GLN A 24 17.27 -5.56 -0.66
CA GLN A 24 16.34 -6.56 -0.14
C GLN A 24 15.15 -6.82 -1.07
N ALA A 25 14.67 -5.79 -1.77
CA ALA A 25 13.57 -5.92 -2.72
C ALA A 25 13.98 -6.71 -3.97
N GLU A 26 15.19 -6.49 -4.48
CA GLU A 26 15.70 -7.22 -5.64
C GLU A 26 16.00 -8.68 -5.29
N ILE A 27 16.54 -8.94 -4.09
CA ILE A 27 16.73 -10.29 -3.58
C ILE A 27 15.38 -10.98 -3.42
N ALA A 28 14.36 -10.31 -2.89
CA ALA A 28 13.02 -10.87 -2.79
C ALA A 28 12.46 -11.22 -4.18
N ASP A 29 12.63 -10.34 -5.18
CA ASP A 29 12.19 -10.60 -6.56
C ASP A 29 12.90 -11.84 -7.15
N GLU A 30 14.17 -12.04 -6.84
CA GLU A 30 14.91 -13.23 -7.28
C GLU A 30 14.41 -14.50 -6.59
N PHE A 31 14.07 -14.42 -5.32
CA PHE A 31 13.48 -15.53 -4.57
C PHE A 31 12.08 -15.90 -5.07
N ILE A 32 11.27 -14.91 -5.47
CA ILE A 32 9.98 -15.14 -6.12
C ILE A 32 10.19 -15.90 -7.43
N ARG A 33 11.12 -15.45 -8.29
CA ARG A 33 11.34 -16.08 -9.61
C ARG A 33 11.97 -17.48 -9.52
N ARG A 34 13.03 -17.63 -8.71
CA ARG A 34 13.84 -18.85 -8.67
C ARG A 34 13.21 -19.95 -7.83
N TYR A 35 12.60 -19.60 -6.70
CA TYR A 35 12.04 -20.57 -5.75
C TYR A 35 10.50 -20.57 -5.73
N GLN A 36 9.85 -19.78 -6.58
CA GLN A 36 8.39 -19.64 -6.62
C GLN A 36 7.80 -19.26 -5.26
N LEU A 37 8.57 -18.53 -4.46
CA LEU A 37 8.11 -18.07 -3.17
C LEU A 37 7.12 -16.93 -3.36
N ARG A 38 6.13 -16.91 -2.49
CA ARG A 38 5.18 -15.81 -2.44
C ARG A 38 5.85 -14.56 -1.88
N PRO A 39 5.42 -13.35 -2.27
CA PRO A 39 6.19 -12.16 -1.95
C PRO A 39 6.50 -11.98 -0.46
N ARG A 40 5.55 -12.27 0.43
CA ARG A 40 5.74 -12.18 1.90
C ARG A 40 6.85 -13.11 2.39
N ALA A 41 6.84 -14.37 1.97
CA ALA A 41 7.90 -15.32 2.30
C ALA A 41 9.23 -14.87 1.67
N ALA A 42 9.22 -14.44 0.41
CA ALA A 42 10.42 -14.00 -0.29
C ALA A 42 11.11 -12.82 0.42
N PHE A 43 10.36 -11.82 0.89
CA PHE A 43 10.92 -10.71 1.69
C PHE A 43 11.53 -11.21 3.01
N ARG A 44 10.88 -12.13 3.73
CA ARG A 44 11.49 -12.74 4.92
C ARG A 44 12.81 -13.44 4.58
N HIS A 45 12.83 -14.20 3.49
CA HIS A 45 14.02 -14.91 3.04
C HIS A 45 15.13 -13.97 2.56
N ALA A 46 14.81 -12.84 1.93
CA ALA A 46 15.77 -11.81 1.55
C ALA A 46 16.51 -11.23 2.76
N HIS A 47 15.80 -11.01 3.86
CA HIS A 47 16.40 -10.61 5.15
C HIS A 47 17.19 -11.73 5.83
N GLY A 48 17.07 -12.98 5.37
CA GLY A 48 17.70 -14.14 5.99
C GLY A 48 17.05 -14.55 7.31
N TRP A 49 15.81 -14.12 7.57
CA TRP A 49 15.13 -14.39 8.83
C TRP A 49 14.43 -15.73 8.83
N THR A 50 14.52 -16.43 9.96
CA THR A 50 13.58 -17.49 10.32
C THR A 50 12.19 -16.90 10.57
N GLN A 51 11.14 -17.74 10.57
CA GLN A 51 9.79 -17.28 10.89
C GLN A 51 9.68 -16.69 12.30
N LEU A 52 10.39 -17.26 13.28
CA LEU A 52 10.44 -16.73 14.64
C LEU A 52 11.08 -15.34 14.68
N GLN A 53 12.25 -15.18 14.07
CA GLN A 53 12.92 -13.88 14.00
C GLN A 53 12.05 -12.84 13.29
N ALA A 54 11.42 -13.21 12.17
CA ALA A 54 10.53 -12.30 11.47
C ALA A 54 9.33 -11.88 12.32
N ALA A 55 8.71 -12.83 13.04
CA ALA A 55 7.65 -12.55 14.00
C ALA A 55 8.11 -11.56 15.09
N ASP A 56 9.30 -11.75 15.65
CA ASP A 56 9.88 -10.84 16.66
C ASP A 56 10.15 -9.44 16.11
N HIS A 57 10.63 -9.34 14.86
CA HIS A 57 10.81 -8.07 14.16
C HIS A 57 9.47 -7.35 13.96
N ILE A 58 8.43 -8.08 13.55
CA ILE A 58 7.09 -7.54 13.32
C ILE A 58 6.46 -7.08 14.65
N ASN A 59 6.55 -7.88 15.70
CA ASN A 59 5.98 -7.53 17.02
C ASN A 59 6.66 -6.29 17.61
N ARG A 60 7.99 -6.19 17.50
CA ARG A 60 8.71 -4.96 17.89
C ARG A 60 8.23 -3.74 17.10
N GLN A 61 7.92 -3.90 15.82
CA GLN A 61 7.39 -2.80 15.02
C GLN A 61 5.96 -2.44 15.42
N ALA A 62 5.11 -3.43 15.74
CA ALA A 62 3.77 -3.18 16.25
C ALA A 62 3.79 -2.40 17.57
N ALA A 63 4.69 -2.77 18.50
CA ALA A 63 4.89 -2.07 19.76
C ALA A 63 5.34 -0.61 19.54
N ARG A 64 6.31 -0.38 18.65
CA ARG A 64 6.77 0.98 18.30
C ARG A 64 5.67 1.87 17.70
N LEU A 65 4.72 1.27 16.99
CA LEU A 65 3.57 1.95 16.39
C LEU A 65 2.38 2.08 17.34
N GLY A 66 2.48 1.57 18.58
CA GLY A 66 1.39 1.59 19.55
C GLY A 66 0.21 0.69 19.18
N LEU A 67 0.40 -0.28 18.28
CA LEU A 67 -0.66 -1.19 17.81
C LEU A 67 -0.90 -2.36 18.76
N ASP A 68 0.11 -2.74 19.54
CA ASP A 68 0.03 -3.78 20.56
C ASP A 68 0.93 -3.42 21.76
N PRO A 69 0.58 -2.36 22.52
CA PRO A 69 1.41 -1.88 23.63
C PRO A 69 1.54 -2.91 24.75
N ASP A 70 0.55 -3.80 24.89
CA ASP A 70 0.51 -4.84 25.93
C ASP A 70 1.07 -6.20 25.44
N GLY A 71 1.46 -6.32 24.17
CA GLY A 71 1.96 -7.57 23.58
C GLY A 71 0.93 -8.71 23.52
N ARG A 72 -0.36 -8.40 23.63
CA ARG A 72 -1.46 -9.38 23.76
C ARG A 72 -1.84 -10.00 22.43
N ALA A 73 -1.50 -9.36 21.31
CA ALA A 73 -1.87 -9.79 19.96
C ALA A 73 -0.62 -10.05 19.09
N SER A 74 0.39 -10.70 19.69
CA SER A 74 1.66 -10.99 19.02
C SER A 74 1.51 -11.92 17.81
N ILE A 75 2.19 -11.57 16.73
CA ILE A 75 2.43 -12.48 15.61
C ILE A 75 3.34 -13.60 16.11
N THR A 76 2.90 -14.84 15.95
CA THR A 76 3.69 -16.05 16.22
C THR A 76 4.25 -16.61 14.92
N GLY A 77 5.26 -17.49 15.00
CA GLY A 77 5.79 -18.21 13.84
C GLY A 77 4.71 -18.93 13.01
N PRO A 78 3.81 -19.73 13.62
CA PRO A 78 2.70 -20.35 12.90
C PRO A 78 1.74 -19.34 12.27
N TYR A 79 1.42 -18.25 12.96
CA TYR A 79 0.56 -17.21 12.41
C TYR A 79 1.22 -16.54 11.19
N LEU A 80 2.50 -16.19 11.29
CA LEU A 80 3.25 -15.65 10.16
C LEU A 80 3.29 -16.64 8.99
N CYS A 81 3.43 -17.94 9.26
CA CYS A 81 3.35 -18.98 8.23
C CYS A 81 2.01 -18.95 7.50
N GLU A 82 0.88 -18.87 8.20
CA GLU A 82 -0.44 -18.74 7.56
C GLU A 82 -0.54 -17.47 6.70
N LEU A 83 -0.02 -16.34 7.18
CA LEU A 83 0.00 -15.10 6.42
C LEU A 83 0.86 -15.23 5.15
N GLU A 84 2.02 -15.87 5.24
CA GLU A 84 2.94 -16.10 4.10
C GLU A 84 2.30 -16.94 2.98
N HIS A 85 1.43 -17.88 3.33
CA HIS A 85 0.78 -18.80 2.38
C HIS A 85 -0.64 -18.38 1.97
N TRP A 86 -1.29 -17.43 2.65
CA TRP A 86 -2.63 -16.95 2.28
C TRP A 86 -2.68 -16.48 0.82
N PRO A 87 -3.54 -16.97 -0.08
CA PRO A 87 -4.86 -17.49 0.26
C PRO A 87 -5.00 -19.00 0.10
N ASP A 88 -3.92 -19.75 0.29
CA ASP A 88 -3.97 -21.21 0.31
C ASP A 88 -5.00 -21.70 1.33
N THR A 89 -5.64 -22.83 1.06
CA THR A 89 -6.77 -23.34 1.87
C THR A 89 -6.42 -23.64 3.32
N SER A 90 -5.13 -23.81 3.62
CA SER A 90 -4.61 -24.00 4.99
C SER A 90 -4.56 -22.69 5.79
N ALA A 91 -4.56 -21.53 5.14
CA ALA A 91 -4.52 -20.23 5.79
C ALA A 91 -5.92 -19.83 6.28
N ARG A 92 -6.16 -19.99 7.59
CA ARG A 92 -7.44 -19.64 8.21
C ARG A 92 -7.54 -18.15 8.53
N ARG A 93 -6.38 -17.49 8.68
CA ARG A 93 -6.31 -16.07 9.00
C ARG A 93 -6.41 -15.19 7.76
N ARG A 94 -7.00 -14.02 7.96
CA ARG A 94 -7.24 -13.04 6.89
C ARG A 94 -6.06 -12.09 6.74
N LEU A 95 -5.64 -11.87 5.50
CA LEU A 95 -4.65 -10.86 5.15
C LEU A 95 -5.31 -9.47 5.06
N THR A 96 -5.35 -8.74 6.18
CA THR A 96 -5.97 -7.40 6.24
C THR A 96 -5.00 -6.30 5.76
N PRO A 97 -5.51 -5.13 5.32
CA PRO A 97 -4.66 -3.99 4.97
C PRO A 97 -3.72 -3.56 6.11
N GLN A 98 -4.18 -3.61 7.35
CA GLN A 98 -3.37 -3.26 8.53
C GLN A 98 -2.22 -4.25 8.73
N ILE A 99 -2.47 -5.56 8.63
CA ILE A 99 -1.41 -6.57 8.73
C ILE A 99 -0.38 -6.38 7.62
N LEU A 100 -0.85 -6.14 6.39
CA LEU A 100 0.04 -5.87 5.26
C LEU A 100 0.90 -4.62 5.47
N ALA A 101 0.34 -3.54 5.99
CA ALA A 101 1.10 -2.33 6.31
C ALA A 101 2.16 -2.58 7.39
N LEU A 102 1.81 -3.35 8.42
CA LEU A 102 2.75 -3.76 9.46
C LEU A 102 3.90 -4.61 8.90
N LEU A 103 3.59 -5.62 8.07
CA LEU A 103 4.60 -6.44 7.38
C LEU A 103 5.50 -5.60 6.47
N ALA A 104 4.90 -4.70 5.68
CA ALA A 104 5.63 -3.82 4.78
C ALA A 104 6.63 -2.95 5.55
N THR A 105 6.18 -2.41 6.69
CA THR A 105 7.03 -1.61 7.59
C THR A 105 8.16 -2.45 8.19
N ALA A 106 7.87 -3.65 8.68
CA ALA A 106 8.87 -4.53 9.27
C ALA A 106 9.92 -5.01 8.25
N TYR A 107 9.52 -5.25 7.01
CA TYR A 107 10.43 -5.65 5.92
C TYR A 107 11.10 -4.49 5.20
N GLY A 108 10.74 -3.24 5.50
CA GLY A 108 11.27 -2.06 4.81
C GLY A 108 10.86 -1.99 3.34
N THR A 109 9.64 -2.41 3.03
CA THR A 109 9.08 -2.46 1.67
C THR A 109 7.71 -1.79 1.62
N ASP A 110 7.06 -1.87 0.47
CA ASP A 110 5.73 -1.33 0.23
C ASP A 110 4.67 -2.44 0.22
N VAL A 111 3.45 -2.09 0.65
CA VAL A 111 2.31 -3.03 0.69
C VAL A 111 2.04 -3.67 -0.67
N HIS A 112 2.18 -2.91 -1.77
CA HIS A 112 1.94 -3.43 -3.11
C HIS A 112 2.94 -4.49 -3.54
N ARG A 113 4.13 -4.53 -2.92
CA ARG A 113 5.15 -5.56 -3.16
C ARG A 113 4.91 -6.84 -2.36
N LEU A 114 4.01 -6.80 -1.38
CA LEU A 114 3.64 -7.96 -0.57
C LEU A 114 2.40 -8.69 -1.07
N VAL A 115 1.75 -8.20 -2.13
CA VAL A 115 0.46 -8.68 -2.65
C VAL A 115 0.64 -9.15 -4.09
N ASP A 116 0.44 -10.44 -4.35
CA ASP A 116 0.49 -11.02 -5.70
C ASP A 116 -0.89 -11.09 -6.38
N ALA A 117 -0.95 -11.65 -7.60
CA ALA A 117 -2.19 -11.77 -8.35
C ALA A 117 -3.22 -12.69 -7.66
N SER A 118 -2.77 -13.80 -7.08
CA SER A 118 -3.62 -14.75 -6.36
C SER A 118 -4.25 -14.09 -5.13
N ASP A 119 -3.49 -13.26 -4.42
CA ASP A 119 -4.01 -12.44 -3.35
C ASP A 119 -5.13 -11.52 -3.83
N ARG A 120 -4.87 -10.78 -4.93
CA ARG A 120 -5.81 -9.80 -5.48
C ARG A 120 -7.16 -10.40 -5.88
N VAL A 121 -7.17 -11.65 -6.35
CA VAL A 121 -8.39 -12.37 -6.72
C VAL A 121 -9.21 -12.77 -5.50
N ARG A 122 -8.56 -13.20 -4.42
CA ARG A 122 -9.24 -13.71 -3.22
C ARG A 122 -9.48 -12.66 -2.13
N MET A 123 -8.91 -11.48 -2.30
CA MET A 123 -9.05 -10.37 -1.37
C MET A 123 -10.43 -9.71 -1.49
N ARG A 124 -11.00 -9.33 -0.35
CA ARG A 124 -12.30 -8.66 -0.32
C ARG A 124 -12.22 -7.30 -1.04
N PRO A 125 -13.26 -6.88 -1.78
CA PRO A 125 -13.23 -5.60 -2.49
C PRO A 125 -12.88 -4.39 -1.60
N ALA A 126 -13.40 -4.34 -0.37
CA ALA A 126 -13.10 -3.28 0.59
C ALA A 126 -11.61 -3.24 1.00
N ASP A 127 -10.99 -4.39 1.20
CA ASP A 127 -9.57 -4.47 1.56
C ASP A 127 -8.69 -4.03 0.39
N ARG A 128 -9.06 -4.48 -0.82
CA ARG A 128 -8.40 -4.08 -2.05
C ARG A 128 -8.47 -2.58 -2.28
N LEU A 129 -9.63 -1.96 -2.03
CA LEU A 129 -9.82 -0.52 -2.13
C LEU A 129 -8.85 0.24 -1.20
N VAL A 130 -8.75 -0.18 0.07
CA VAL A 130 -7.83 0.44 1.04
C VAL A 130 -6.37 0.27 0.61
N ILE A 131 -5.98 -0.91 0.15
CA ILE A 131 -4.62 -1.17 -0.32
C ILE A 131 -4.28 -0.34 -1.56
N ASP A 132 -5.20 -0.24 -2.52
CA ASP A 132 -5.03 0.61 -3.71
C ASP A 132 -4.94 2.09 -3.34
N ALA A 133 -5.52 2.48 -2.20
CA ALA A 133 -5.41 3.81 -1.64
C ALA A 133 -4.12 4.07 -0.86
N MET A 134 -3.31 3.06 -0.55
CA MET A 134 -2.03 3.25 0.11
C MET A 134 -0.98 3.75 -0.89
N THR A 135 -0.34 4.88 -0.57
CA THR A 135 0.74 5.47 -1.37
C THR A 135 2.04 4.71 -1.18
N CYS A 136 2.77 4.45 -2.27
CA CYS A 136 4.09 3.84 -2.15
C CYS A 136 5.09 4.78 -1.49
N VAL A 137 5.72 4.29 -0.42
CA VAL A 137 6.68 5.07 0.39
C VAL A 137 7.95 5.42 -0.38
N ARG A 138 8.31 4.67 -1.43
CA ARG A 138 9.67 4.75 -2.02
C ARG A 138 9.82 5.36 -3.42
N GLN A 139 8.77 5.83 -4.08
CA GLN A 139 8.83 6.72 -5.26
C GLN A 139 7.44 6.83 -5.91
N PRO A 140 6.77 8.00 -5.89
CA PRO A 140 5.56 8.22 -6.66
C PRO A 140 5.82 8.23 -8.18
N ALA A 141 7.03 8.62 -8.61
CA ALA A 141 7.37 8.83 -10.02
C ALA A 141 7.59 7.53 -10.83
N THR A 142 8.08 6.46 -10.21
CA THR A 142 8.41 5.20 -10.89
C THR A 142 7.40 4.09 -10.62
N CYS A 143 6.50 4.25 -9.64
CA CYS A 143 5.46 3.28 -9.37
C CYS A 143 4.25 3.50 -10.30
N PRO A 144 3.94 2.56 -11.22
CA PRO A 144 2.82 2.70 -12.17
C PRO A 144 1.46 2.83 -11.47
N ARG A 145 1.34 2.35 -10.22
CA ARG A 145 0.12 2.48 -9.40
C ARG A 145 -0.01 3.85 -8.74
N CYS A 146 1.10 4.46 -8.30
CA CYS A 146 1.07 5.80 -7.72
C CYS A 146 0.90 6.90 -8.77
N ARG A 147 1.49 6.72 -9.96
CA ARG A 147 1.30 7.65 -11.09
C ARG A 147 -0.17 7.81 -11.48
N ARG A 148 -0.98 6.76 -11.29
CA ARG A 148 -2.41 6.76 -11.61
C ARG A 148 -3.26 7.61 -10.66
N ARG A 149 -2.67 8.09 -9.56
CA ARG A 149 -3.35 8.86 -8.51
C ARG A 149 -3.00 10.34 -8.50
N GLU A 150 -2.20 10.79 -9.47
CA GLU A 150 -2.05 12.23 -9.71
C GLU A 150 -3.46 12.78 -9.95
N PRO A 151 -3.95 13.70 -9.10
CA PRO A 151 -5.25 14.29 -9.34
C PRO A 151 -5.13 14.97 -10.71
N THR A 152 -5.89 14.50 -11.70
CA THR A 152 -6.17 15.28 -12.90
C THR A 152 -6.43 16.69 -12.42
N ALA A 153 -5.53 17.61 -12.75
CA ALA A 153 -5.58 18.99 -12.33
C ALA A 153 -7.03 19.44 -12.47
N MET A 154 -7.64 19.89 -11.36
CA MET A 154 -9.02 20.35 -11.36
C MET A 154 -9.22 21.21 -12.61
N PRO A 155 -10.27 20.98 -13.44
CA PRO A 155 -10.54 21.86 -14.55
C PRO A 155 -10.62 23.26 -13.96
N ARG A 156 -9.70 24.14 -14.40
CA ARG A 156 -9.70 25.54 -14.01
C ARG A 156 -11.08 26.08 -14.40
N MET A 157 -11.95 26.26 -13.42
CA MET A 157 -13.19 26.99 -13.60
C MET A 157 -12.82 28.32 -14.27
N PRO A 158 -13.42 28.66 -15.43
CA PRO A 158 -13.24 29.98 -16.00
C PRO A 158 -13.64 31.01 -14.94
N ARG A 159 -12.71 31.87 -14.53
CA ARG A 159 -13.06 33.04 -13.73
C ARG A 159 -14.10 33.83 -14.51
N ALA A 160 -15.27 34.04 -13.91
CA ALA A 160 -16.26 34.97 -14.45
C ALA A 160 -15.55 36.32 -14.69
N ARG A 161 -15.62 36.82 -15.93
CA ARG A 161 -15.14 38.16 -16.28
C ARG A 161 -15.96 39.17 -15.47
N PRO A 162 -15.34 40.01 -14.63
CA PRO A 162 -16.05 41.10 -13.98
C PRO A 162 -16.00 42.30 -14.93
N ASP A 163 -16.91 42.40 -15.88
CA ASP A 163 -17.14 43.64 -16.64
C ASP A 163 -18.52 43.63 -17.29
N ALA A 164 -19.52 44.11 -16.54
CA ALA A 164 -20.73 44.72 -17.09
C ALA A 164 -21.38 45.61 -16.01
N LEU A 165 -20.63 46.60 -15.52
CA LEU A 165 -21.19 47.78 -14.86
C LEU A 165 -20.93 48.99 -15.76
N ALA A 166 -22.00 49.46 -16.42
CA ALA A 166 -22.26 50.81 -16.96
C ALA A 166 -23.30 50.63 -18.08
N SER A 167 -24.42 51.35 -18.20
CA SER A 167 -24.84 52.67 -17.73
C SER A 167 -26.37 52.71 -17.84
N SER A 168 -27.09 53.21 -16.84
CA SER A 168 -27.63 54.58 -16.77
C SER A 168 -28.58 54.98 -17.92
N GLY A 169 -29.85 55.15 -17.56
CA GLY A 169 -30.90 55.86 -18.32
C GLY A 169 -32.13 55.99 -17.41
N SER A 170 -32.09 56.90 -16.44
CA SER A 170 -32.60 58.29 -16.48
C SER A 170 -34.14 58.39 -16.43
N LEU A 171 -34.58 59.14 -15.42
CA LEU A 171 -35.95 59.38 -14.97
C LEU A 171 -36.77 60.19 -15.98
N ALA A 172 -38.06 59.87 -16.11
CA ALA A 172 -39.08 60.83 -16.52
C ALA A 172 -40.35 60.62 -15.68
N VAL A 173 -40.52 61.51 -14.70
CA VAL A 173 -41.76 61.78 -13.99
C VAL A 173 -42.69 62.55 -14.95
N SER A 174 -43.96 62.19 -15.02
CA SER A 174 -45.01 63.13 -15.43
C SER A 174 -46.29 62.83 -14.66
N ALA A 175 -46.81 63.88 -14.05
CA ALA A 175 -47.98 63.89 -13.19
C ALA A 175 -49.19 64.51 -13.90
N HIS A 176 -50.37 63.99 -13.54
CA HIS A 176 -51.71 64.62 -13.46
C HIS A 176 -52.56 64.85 -14.73
N PRO A 177 -53.90 65.05 -14.61
CA PRO A 177 -54.82 64.92 -13.45
C PRO A 177 -56.12 64.10 -13.72
N LEU A 178 -56.96 63.97 -12.68
CA LEU A 178 -58.35 63.43 -12.66
C LEU A 178 -59.35 64.22 -13.53
N PRO A 179 -60.53 63.63 -13.86
CA PRO A 179 -61.75 64.41 -13.96
C PRO A 179 -62.86 63.93 -13.00
N ILE A 180 -63.59 64.93 -12.51
CA ILE A 180 -64.90 64.86 -11.86
C ILE A 180 -65.97 64.81 -12.96
N GLY A 181 -66.98 63.97 -12.78
CA GLY A 181 -68.19 63.90 -13.62
C GLY A 181 -69.10 62.79 -13.15
#